data_AF-A0A1K1PKB4-F1
#
_entry.id   AF-A0A1K1PKB4-F1
#
_cell.length_a   1.000
_cell.length_b   1.000
_cell.length_c   1.000
_cell.angle_alpha   90.00
_cell.angle_beta   90.00
_cell.angle_gamma   90.00
#
_symmetry.space_group_name_H-M   'P 1'
#
loop_
_entity.id
_entity.type
_entity.pdbx_description
1 polymer ?
#
loop_
_entity_poly.entity_id
_entity_poly.type
_entity_poly.pdbx_seq_one_letter_code
_entity_poly.pdbx_strand_id
1 'polypeptide(L)'
;MKVTIPEITNKELADLLKSSGMTDEEVESFLKRCENNCCCAEKVRILRKTRKALLDTIHKEQAVLDKLDNLIWNIEHGGAL
;
A
#
# COMPACT_ATOMS: atom_id res chain seq x y z
N MET A 1 -2.18 -16.10 -22.39
CA MET A 1 -2.27 -16.46 -20.96
C MET A 1 -3.34 -15.59 -20.33
N LYS A 2 -4.52 -16.14 -20.00
CA LYS A 2 -5.47 -15.41 -19.15
C LYS A 2 -4.94 -15.53 -17.73
N VAL A 3 -4.40 -14.45 -17.19
CA VAL A 3 -4.07 -14.37 -15.77
C VAL A 3 -5.41 -14.31 -15.04
N THR A 4 -5.92 -15.47 -14.63
CA THR A 4 -7.02 -15.56 -13.68
C THR A 4 -6.47 -15.16 -12.32
N ILE A 5 -6.61 -13.88 -12.00
CA ILE A 5 -6.57 -13.41 -10.62
C ILE A 5 -7.72 -14.15 -9.90
N PRO A 6 -7.49 -14.80 -8.74
CA PRO A 6 -8.57 -15.40 -7.96
C PRO A 6 -9.71 -14.40 -7.77
N GLU A 7 -10.95 -14.87 -7.66
CA GLU A 7 -12.09 -14.03 -7.28
C GLU A 7 -11.85 -13.46 -5.87
N ILE A 8 -11.14 -12.33 -5.80
CA ILE A 8 -11.09 -11.51 -4.60
C ILE A 8 -12.51 -11.07 -4.32
N THR A 9 -13.03 -11.45 -3.15
CA THR A 9 -14.33 -10.98 -2.68
C THR A 9 -14.29 -9.47 -2.42
N ASN A 10 -15.44 -8.80 -2.47
CA ASN A 10 -15.53 -7.37 -2.12
C ASN A 10 -14.99 -7.09 -0.71
N LYS A 11 -15.11 -8.05 0.21
CA LYS A 11 -14.56 -7.97 1.57
C LYS A 11 -13.03 -8.00 1.56
N GLU A 12 -12.43 -8.96 0.88
CA GLU A 12 -10.97 -9.05 0.77
C GLU A 12 -10.37 -7.83 0.05
N LEU A 13 -11.08 -7.30 -0.96
CA LEU A 13 -10.70 -6.06 -1.62
C LEU A 13 -10.76 -4.87 -0.66
N ALA A 14 -11.84 -4.74 0.11
CA ALA A 14 -11.99 -3.68 1.09
C ALA A 14 -10.86 -3.74 2.15
N ASP A 15 -10.58 -4.93 2.69
CA ASP A 15 -9.53 -5.13 3.69
C ASP A 15 -8.13 -4.77 3.12
N LEU A 16 -7.88 -5.11 1.86
CA LEU A 16 -6.63 -4.74 1.17
C LEU A 16 -6.50 -3.23 0.94
N LEU A 17 -7.59 -2.54 0.58
CA LEU A 17 -7.58 -1.11 0.35
C LEU A 17 -7.43 -0.32 1.66
N LYS A 18 -8.09 -0.77 2.74
CA LYS A 18 -7.92 -0.17 4.07
C LYS A 18 -6.50 -0.36 4.60
N SER A 19 -5.93 -1.57 4.48
CA SER A 19 -4.55 -1.85 4.94
C SER A 19 -3.49 -1.09 4.15
N SER A 20 -3.81 -0.63 2.93
CA SER A 20 -2.94 0.24 2.13
C SER A 20 -3.15 1.74 2.39
N GLY A 21 -3.97 2.10 3.37
CA GLY A 21 -4.12 3.46 3.87
C GLY A 21 -5.29 4.26 3.27
N MET A 22 -6.22 3.62 2.55
CA MET A 22 -7.45 4.27 2.12
C MET A 22 -8.46 4.39 3.27
N THR A 23 -9.24 5.48 3.29
CA THR A 23 -10.31 5.64 4.28
C THR A 23 -11.53 4.78 3.93
N ASP A 24 -12.41 4.56 4.91
CA ASP A 24 -13.66 3.84 4.70
C ASP A 24 -14.52 4.48 3.59
N GLU A 25 -14.54 5.82 3.50
CA GLU A 25 -15.25 6.52 2.42
C GLU A 25 -14.62 6.29 1.04
N GLU A 26 -13.29 6.29 0.95
CA GLU A 26 -12.58 6.05 -0.31
C GLU A 26 -12.78 4.61 -0.80
N VAL A 27 -12.78 3.65 0.12
CA VAL A 27 -13.03 2.23 -0.18
C VAL A 27 -14.45 2.01 -0.67
N GLU A 28 -15.46 2.56 0.04
CA GLU A 28 -16.86 2.48 -0.36
C GLU A 28 -17.10 3.13 -1.75
N SER A 29 -16.47 4.28 -2.01
CA SER A 29 -16.53 4.95 -3.30
C SER A 29 -15.92 4.10 -4.42
N PHE A 30 -14.81 3.42 -4.13
CA PHE A 30 -14.15 2.54 -5.09
C PHE A 30 -14.99 1.29 -5.40
N LEU A 31 -15.57 0.64 -4.39
CA LEU A 31 -16.44 -0.53 -4.57
C LEU A 31 -17.68 -0.19 -5.42
N LYS A 32 -18.34 0.94 -5.14
CA LYS A 32 -19.45 1.42 -5.98
C LYS A 32 -19.04 1.68 -7.43
N ARG A 33 -17.84 2.20 -7.67
CA ARG A 33 -17.30 2.37 -9.04
C ARG A 33 -17.01 1.02 -9.70
N CYS A 34 -16.64 0.00 -8.93
CA CYS A 34 -16.47 -1.35 -9.43
C CYS A 34 -17.78 -1.94 -9.95
N GLU A 35 -18.88 -1.75 -9.22
CA GLU A 35 -20.23 -2.23 -9.56
C GLU A 35 -20.86 -1.48 -10.74
N ASN A 36 -20.69 -0.16 -10.83
CA ASN A 36 -21.35 0.70 -11.82
C ASN A 36 -20.72 0.67 -13.24
N ASN A 37 -20.02 -0.41 -13.62
CA ASN A 37 -19.35 -0.54 -14.92
C ASN A 37 -18.41 0.64 -15.27
N CYS A 38 -17.83 1.29 -14.26
CA CYS A 38 -16.87 2.38 -14.46
C CYS A 38 -15.67 1.90 -15.30
N CYS A 39 -15.11 2.81 -16.12
CA CYS A 39 -13.97 2.52 -16.99
C CYS A 39 -12.81 1.88 -16.21
N CYS A 40 -12.25 0.78 -16.76
CA CYS A 40 -11.10 0.09 -16.20
C CYS A 40 -9.91 1.03 -15.94
N ALA A 41 -9.72 2.06 -16.77
CA ALA A 41 -8.64 3.03 -16.60
C ALA A 41 -8.74 3.80 -15.28
N GLU A 42 -9.95 4.18 -14.87
CA GLU A 42 -10.16 4.92 -13.61
C GLU A 42 -9.92 4.02 -12.40
N LYS A 43 -10.39 2.76 -12.46
CA LYS A 43 -10.13 1.77 -11.40
C LYS A 43 -8.63 1.55 -11.20
N VAL A 44 -7.90 1.36 -12.31
CA VAL A 44 -6.43 1.21 -12.29
C VAL A 44 -5.74 2.48 -11.80
N ARG A 45 -6.24 3.66 -12.13
CA ARG A 45 -5.69 4.95 -11.64
C ARG A 45 -5.74 5.03 -10.12
N ILE A 46 -6.88 4.67 -9.52
CA ILE A 46 -7.05 4.65 -8.06
C ILE A 46 -6.08 3.66 -7.42
N LEU A 47 -6.03 2.41 -7.92
CA LEU A 47 -5.10 1.40 -7.40
C LEU A 47 -3.63 1.83 -7.50
N ARG A 48 -3.23 2.50 -8.59
CA ARG A 48 -1.86 3.04 -8.75
C ARG A 48 -1.55 4.15 -7.74
N LYS A 49 -2.52 5.02 -7.45
CA LYS A 49 -2.38 6.06 -6.43
C LYS A 49 -2.17 5.43 -5.05
N THR A 50 -3.00 4.44 -4.69
CA THR A 50 -2.88 3.72 -3.42
C THR A 50 -1.55 2.97 -3.33
N ARG A 51 -1.13 2.27 -4.39
CA ARG A 51 0.19 1.63 -4.46
C ARG A 51 1.33 2.63 -4.21
N LYS A 52 1.26 3.83 -4.80
CA LYS A 52 2.28 4.86 -4.61
C LYS A 52 2.33 5.32 -3.15
N ALA A 53 1.18 5.58 -2.54
CA ALA A 53 1.12 5.97 -1.12
C ALA A 53 1.73 4.90 -0.21
N LEU A 54 1.44 3.62 -0.46
CA LEU A 54 2.04 2.50 0.29
C LEU A 54 3.57 2.46 0.14
N LEU A 55 4.08 2.63 -1.09
CA LEU A 55 5.53 2.71 -1.34
C LEU A 55 6.17 3.89 -0.62
N ASP A 56 5.52 5.05 -0.59
CA ASP A 56 6.03 6.22 0.13
C ASP A 56 6.14 5.95 1.65
N THR A 57 5.21 5.21 2.24
CA THR A 57 5.29 4.76 3.64
C THR A 57 6.42 3.77 3.85
N ILE A 58 6.52 2.73 3.01
CA ILE A 58 7.60 1.73 3.10
C ILE A 58 8.98 2.39 3.00
N HIS A 59 9.17 3.32 2.06
CA HIS A 59 10.45 4.02 1.92
C HIS A 59 10.79 4.87 3.14
N LYS A 60 9.80 5.48 3.81
CA LYS A 60 10.02 6.23 5.05
C LYS A 60 10.43 5.30 6.20
N GLU A 61 9.73 4.19 6.36
CA GLU A 61 10.03 3.19 7.39
C GLU A 61 11.42 2.57 7.17
N GLN A 62 11.76 2.24 5.92
CA GLN A 62 13.10 1.75 5.57
C GLN A 62 14.18 2.79 5.92
N ALA A 63 13.98 4.07 5.60
CA ALA A 63 14.95 5.11 5.94
C ALA A 63 15.13 5.31 7.46
N VAL A 64 14.12 4.98 8.27
CA VAL A 64 14.24 4.96 9.73
C VAL A 64 15.01 3.72 10.18
N LEU A 65 14.70 2.55 9.62
CA LEU A 65 15.41 1.30 9.89
C LEU A 65 16.91 1.42 9.58
N ASP A 66 17.27 1.96 8.41
CA ASP A 66 18.67 2.15 8.01
C ASP A 66 19.45 3.02 9.00
N LYS A 67 18.81 4.02 9.61
CA LYS A 67 19.41 4.86 10.65
C LYS A 67 19.60 4.10 11.95
N LEU A 68 18.62 3.28 12.35
CA LEU A 68 18.74 2.43 13.53
C LEU A 68 19.86 1.41 13.34
N ASP A 69 19.95 0.77 12.18
CA ASP A 69 21.01 -0.18 11.85
C ASP A 69 22.39 0.49 11.90
N ASN A 70 22.51 1.71 11.39
CA ASN A 70 23.75 2.48 11.50
C ASN A 70 24.12 2.79 12.96
N LEU A 71 23.15 3.19 13.78
CA LEU A 71 23.38 3.43 15.21
C LEU A 71 23.80 2.17 15.96
N ILE A 72 23.14 1.04 15.69
CA ILE A 72 23.51 -0.27 16.25
C ILE A 72 24.95 -0.60 15.88
N TRP A 73 25.28 -0.51 14.59
CA TRP A 73 26.63 -0.79 14.10
C TRP A 73 27.69 0.08 14.79
N ASN A 74 27.43 1.39 14.93
CA ASN A 74 28.34 2.30 15.62
C ASN A 74 28.55 1.88 17.08
N ILE A 75 27.47 1.57 17.82
CA ILE A 75 27.56 1.16 19.22
C ILE A 75 28.32 -0.16 19.37
N GLU A 76 28.05 -1.15 18.51
CA GLU A 76 28.71 -2.46 18.55
C GLU A 76 30.21 -2.38 18.26
N HIS A 77 30.64 -1.38 17.49
CA HIS A 77 32.03 -1.22 17.04
C HIS A 77 32.77 -0.08 17.75
N GLY A 78 32.27 0.39 18.91
CA GLY A 78 32.96 1.34 19.78
C GLY A 78 32.86 2.81 19.36
N GLY A 79 31.93 3.14 18.46
CA GLY A 79 31.54 4.51 18.15
C GLY A 79 30.74 5.15 19.29
N ALA A 80 30.97 6.44 19.54
CA ALA A 80 30.16 7.25 20.46
C ALA A 80 28.89 7.77 19.75
N LEU A 81 27.81 7.96 20.52
CA LEU A 81 26.53 8.52 20.07
C LEU A 81 26.62 10.02 19.74
#